data_AF-A0A6G3BYX1-F1
#
_entry.id   AF-A0A6G3BYX1-F1
#
_cell.length_a   1.000
_cell.length_b   1.000
_cell.length_c   1.000
_cell.angle_alpha   90.00
_cell.angle_beta   90.00
_cell.angle_gamma   90.00
#
_symmetry.space_group_name_H-M   'P 1'
#
loop_
_entity.id
_entity.type
_entity.pdbx_description
1 polymer ?
#
loop_
_entity_poly.entity_id
_entity_poly.type
_entity_poly.pdbx_seq_one_letter_code
_entity_poly.pdbx_strand_id
1 'polypeptide(L)'
;MGFFDDLVLPEEPAAERTVLVRLGPPEEDAGRYAPPVDWFAPVLLSQLEVLGAGPDAKVLLTGWSVWPQAATLHLAVFRRTRRHSVAAGRQSGLRVGLLFSDGRRVTSLDGTTDRRVEFTDSQGQVTVASTPQAVGLIPLDPGLHHSRRSLFKTDVDLYLAELPTAGEAQLVVEWPDEGIAETRTSVDVATLHATSARALEVWPALEAPDPSEQPGAFGYMEVSGPPAFLAPPLTRRQREMLRRQEEARRRLVPRADWQHLGYQDWEDAALIRARLDAGAPPDARVGWRGTTPLHLTAEQGAAEAVAALLSHDAEVDARDDDGHTPLWYAACGVDEGSVRALIDAGADAWTPQRGPWSPGRLLLTTSLAPLVADLPGAVELPAEEAEAFTAADALIAAFGDQELWTEGLGICFVPGLSEDEVIRRLGADPAQCPKADSEHAPFDPMDYDESLRHVGVTSVPGAPGGCAITQDGYMPSDDAVLRAISAGTAAYGIYFNPKGGTFGTLARDGEVVEHEEIGLYPDRPDPAAHWHFRFWQRRSTFPHDADTLAYACAAAGLRIHDGRDVADRHAPRRWVPLPSQLQR
;
A
#
# COMPACT_ATOMS: atom_id res chain seq x y z
N MET A 1 27.58 16.96 -58.42
CA MET A 1 27.30 17.70 -57.18
C MET A 1 26.45 16.79 -56.32
N GLY A 2 27.02 16.31 -55.21
CA GLY A 2 26.39 15.31 -54.36
C GLY A 2 25.28 15.94 -53.53
N PHE A 3 24.16 15.25 -53.41
CA PHE A 3 22.94 15.62 -52.69
C PHE A 3 23.12 15.86 -51.17
N PHE A 4 24.35 15.86 -50.64
CA PHE A 4 24.65 15.83 -49.20
C PHE A 4 25.41 17.06 -48.67
N ASP A 5 25.79 18.03 -49.51
CA ASP A 5 26.64 19.14 -49.05
C ASP A 5 25.89 20.26 -48.29
N ASP A 6 24.55 20.23 -48.20
CA ASP A 6 23.74 21.29 -47.57
C ASP A 6 22.87 20.81 -46.37
N LEU A 7 23.13 19.63 -45.79
CA LEU A 7 22.41 19.14 -44.61
C LEU A 7 23.24 19.23 -43.32
N VAL A 8 23.68 20.44 -42.99
CA VAL A 8 23.86 20.82 -41.58
C VAL A 8 22.74 21.80 -41.27
N LEU A 9 21.62 21.27 -40.77
CA LEU A 9 20.61 22.14 -40.18
C LEU A 9 21.26 22.81 -38.95
N PRO A 10 21.12 24.12 -38.76
CA PRO A 10 21.41 24.73 -37.47
C PRO A 10 20.52 24.03 -36.44
N GLU A 11 21.10 23.53 -35.36
CA GLU A 11 20.36 22.95 -34.24
C GLU A 11 19.25 23.93 -33.85
N GLU A 12 17.97 23.58 -34.10
CA GLU A 12 16.87 24.29 -33.46
C GLU A 12 17.08 24.08 -31.96
N PRO A 13 17.20 25.15 -31.15
CA PRO A 13 17.25 25.00 -29.71
C PRO A 13 15.93 24.36 -29.32
N ALA A 14 16.01 23.14 -28.81
CA ALA A 14 14.83 22.43 -28.44
C ALA A 14 14.07 23.20 -27.37
N ALA A 15 12.75 23.20 -27.49
CA ALA A 15 11.86 23.86 -26.54
C ALA A 15 12.23 23.47 -25.11
N GLU A 16 12.46 24.49 -24.27
CA GLU A 16 12.69 24.36 -22.83
C GLU A 16 11.60 23.45 -22.24
N ARG A 17 12.02 22.29 -21.74
CA ARG A 17 11.15 21.37 -21.01
C ARG A 17 11.61 21.35 -19.57
N THR A 18 10.75 21.81 -18.67
CA THR A 18 10.91 21.62 -17.23
C THR A 18 10.91 20.11 -16.94
N VAL A 19 12.05 19.58 -16.47
CA VAL A 19 12.18 18.19 -15.99
C VAL A 19 12.32 18.24 -14.48
N LEU A 20 11.58 17.38 -13.78
CA LEU A 20 11.62 17.28 -12.33
C LEU A 20 12.77 16.36 -11.92
N VAL A 21 13.87 16.94 -11.43
CA VAL A 21 15.05 16.22 -10.94
C VAL A 21 14.98 16.13 -9.41
N ARG A 22 15.10 14.91 -8.87
CA ARG A 22 15.17 14.68 -7.42
C ARG A 22 16.64 14.62 -7.01
N LEU A 23 17.12 15.63 -6.30
CA LEU A 23 18.48 15.68 -5.77
C LEU A 23 18.55 14.95 -4.42
N GLY A 24 19.40 13.92 -4.34
CA GLY A 24 19.67 13.09 -3.15
C GLY A 24 20.66 11.98 -3.53
N PRO A 25 21.42 11.38 -2.59
CA PRO A 25 22.46 10.38 -2.90
C PRO A 25 21.91 9.25 -3.80
N PRO A 26 22.73 8.68 -4.71
CA PRO A 26 22.26 7.62 -5.60
C PRO A 26 21.78 6.43 -4.79
N GLU A 27 20.56 5.96 -5.07
CA GLU A 27 20.01 4.74 -4.47
C GLU A 27 20.81 3.50 -4.94
N GLU A 28 20.75 2.38 -4.21
CA GLU A 28 21.45 1.14 -4.57
C GLU A 28 21.08 0.61 -5.97
N ASP A 29 19.92 1.00 -6.51
CA ASP A 29 19.42 0.63 -7.82
C ASP A 29 19.57 1.75 -8.87
N ALA A 30 20.37 2.78 -8.60
CA ALA A 30 20.68 3.83 -9.56
C ALA A 30 21.33 3.24 -10.84
N GLY A 31 20.77 3.58 -12.01
CA GLY A 31 21.23 3.00 -13.28
C GLY A 31 20.75 1.57 -13.53
N ARG A 32 19.84 1.03 -12.72
CA ARG A 32 19.30 -0.32 -12.92
C ARG A 32 18.08 -0.35 -13.84
N TYR A 33 17.20 0.64 -13.71
CA TYR A 33 15.92 0.67 -14.43
C TYR A 33 15.83 1.80 -15.47
N ALA A 34 16.66 2.83 -15.34
CA ALA A 34 16.70 3.96 -16.27
C ALA A 34 18.10 4.59 -16.28
N PRO A 35 18.49 5.28 -17.37
CA PRO A 35 19.77 5.98 -17.41
C PRO A 35 19.85 6.99 -16.25
N PRO A 36 20.98 7.07 -15.52
CA PRO A 36 21.10 7.90 -14.33
C PRO A 36 21.40 9.37 -14.70
N VAL A 37 20.53 9.95 -15.54
CA VAL A 37 20.64 11.32 -16.07
C VAL A 37 20.61 12.40 -14.99
N ASP A 38 20.02 12.06 -13.83
CA ASP A 38 19.85 12.96 -12.69
C ASP A 38 21.13 13.11 -11.85
N TRP A 39 22.17 12.31 -12.13
CA TRP A 39 23.38 12.24 -11.29
C TRP A 39 24.68 12.21 -12.07
N PHE A 40 24.67 11.62 -13.26
CA PHE A 40 25.86 11.50 -14.08
C PHE A 40 25.68 12.27 -15.38
N ALA A 41 26.76 12.84 -15.88
CA ALA A 41 26.87 13.24 -17.26
C ALA A 41 27.49 12.07 -18.05
N PRO A 42 26.83 11.56 -19.09
CA PRO A 42 27.35 10.44 -19.85
C PRO A 42 28.55 10.89 -20.67
N VAL A 43 29.46 9.96 -20.96
CA VAL A 43 30.45 10.18 -22.02
C VAL A 43 29.83 9.80 -23.35
N LEU A 44 29.83 10.73 -24.29
CA LEU A 44 29.34 10.48 -25.65
C LEU A 44 30.44 9.85 -26.50
N LEU A 45 30.16 8.66 -27.03
CA LEU A 45 30.99 7.99 -28.03
C LEU A 45 30.29 8.02 -29.37
N SER A 46 30.71 8.93 -30.24
CA SER A 46 30.20 8.97 -31.61
C SER A 46 30.70 7.75 -32.40
N GLN A 47 29.78 7.01 -32.99
CA GLN A 47 30.09 5.88 -33.86
C GLN A 47 29.09 5.94 -35.02
N LEU A 48 29.57 6.32 -36.21
CA LEU A 48 28.73 6.39 -37.40
C LEU A 48 28.91 5.12 -38.23
N GLU A 49 27.92 4.23 -38.20
CA GLU A 49 27.97 2.95 -38.91
C GLU A 49 26.62 2.62 -39.53
N VAL A 50 26.61 2.11 -40.76
CA VAL A 50 25.37 1.68 -41.42
C VAL A 50 25.02 0.28 -40.92
N LEU A 51 24.05 0.20 -40.02
CA LEU A 51 23.53 -1.06 -39.49
C LEU A 51 22.49 -1.71 -40.39
N GLY A 52 22.10 -1.10 -41.50
CA GLY A 52 21.17 -1.73 -42.43
C GLY A 52 20.71 -0.78 -43.52
N ALA A 53 20.63 -1.28 -44.75
CA ALA A 53 20.14 -0.52 -45.89
C ALA A 53 19.15 -1.37 -46.70
N GLY A 54 17.91 -0.93 -46.73
CA GLY A 54 16.83 -1.48 -47.53
C GLY A 54 16.46 -0.56 -48.69
N PRO A 55 15.51 -0.98 -49.54
CA PRO A 55 15.04 -0.18 -50.69
C PRO A 55 14.44 1.17 -50.28
N ASP A 56 13.74 1.19 -49.13
CA ASP A 56 12.98 2.33 -48.64
C ASP A 56 13.45 2.86 -47.27
N ALA A 57 14.43 2.22 -46.63
CA ALA A 57 14.89 2.58 -45.30
C ALA A 57 16.40 2.38 -45.09
N LYS A 58 16.99 3.14 -44.17
CA LYS A 58 18.37 2.97 -43.69
C LYS A 58 18.43 3.10 -42.18
N VAL A 59 19.19 2.24 -41.51
CA VAL A 59 19.45 2.30 -40.08
C VAL A 59 20.92 2.64 -39.87
N LEU A 60 21.17 3.70 -39.12
CA LEU A 60 22.52 4.15 -38.76
C LEU A 60 22.70 4.02 -37.25
N LEU A 61 23.83 3.47 -36.82
CA LEU A 61 24.40 3.74 -35.52
C LEU A 61 24.94 5.17 -35.55
N THR A 62 24.58 5.99 -34.55
CA THR A 62 25.10 7.35 -34.42
C THR A 62 26.05 7.49 -33.24
N GLY A 63 25.91 6.64 -32.21
CA GLY A 63 26.86 6.57 -31.11
C GLY A 63 26.29 5.92 -29.86
N TRP A 64 26.97 6.17 -28.74
CA TRP A 64 26.61 5.69 -27.41
C TRP A 64 26.70 6.80 -26.37
N SER A 65 25.77 6.83 -25.41
CA SER A 65 25.92 7.54 -24.15
C SER A 65 26.34 6.54 -23.09
N VAL A 66 27.55 6.65 -22.57
CA VAL A 66 28.09 5.69 -21.60
C VAL A 66 28.00 6.28 -20.19
N TRP A 67 27.34 5.52 -19.31
CA TRP A 67 27.12 5.83 -17.89
C TRP A 67 28.03 4.95 -17.03
N PRO A 68 28.09 5.17 -15.70
CA PRO A 68 28.66 4.18 -14.80
C PRO A 68 27.90 2.85 -14.94
N GLN A 69 28.59 1.78 -15.35
CA GLN A 69 28.09 0.41 -15.47
C GLN A 69 26.93 0.17 -16.47
N ALA A 70 26.44 1.21 -17.14
CA ALA A 70 25.31 1.15 -18.07
C ALA A 70 25.62 1.96 -19.35
N ALA A 71 24.84 1.75 -20.42
CA ALA A 71 25.01 2.50 -21.68
C ALA A 71 23.69 2.70 -22.42
N THR A 72 23.56 3.79 -23.17
CA THR A 72 22.47 4.01 -24.12
C THR A 72 23.03 3.96 -25.54
N LEU A 73 22.48 3.10 -26.37
CA LEU A 73 22.77 2.97 -27.80
C LEU A 73 21.89 3.93 -28.60
N HIS A 74 22.47 4.74 -29.49
CA HIS A 74 21.76 5.72 -30.32
C HIS A 74 21.71 5.28 -31.78
N LEU A 75 20.50 5.18 -32.33
CA LEU A 75 20.26 4.82 -33.72
C LEU A 75 19.45 5.90 -34.44
N ALA A 76 19.76 6.15 -35.71
CA ALA A 76 18.96 6.98 -36.61
C ALA A 76 18.41 6.14 -37.75
N VAL A 77 17.08 6.11 -37.86
CA VAL A 77 16.34 5.36 -38.88
C VAL A 77 15.76 6.30 -39.91
N PHE A 78 16.24 6.24 -41.15
CA PHE A 78 15.76 7.05 -42.26
C PHE A 78 14.79 6.26 -43.12
N ARG A 79 13.68 6.89 -43.52
CA ARG A 79 12.65 6.27 -44.38
C ARG A 79 12.30 7.17 -45.55
N ARG A 80 12.14 6.58 -46.73
CA ARG A 80 11.70 7.26 -47.96
C ARG A 80 10.19 7.49 -48.00
N THR A 81 9.41 6.55 -47.46
CA THR A 81 7.95 6.61 -47.47
C THR A 81 7.37 6.04 -46.17
N ARG A 82 6.19 6.53 -45.76
CA ARG A 82 5.42 5.94 -44.67
C ARG A 82 4.54 4.83 -45.25
N ARG A 83 4.75 3.57 -44.87
CA ARG A 83 3.83 2.48 -45.21
C ARG A 83 2.71 2.42 -44.17
N HIS A 84 1.52 2.89 -44.53
CA HIS A 84 0.30 2.54 -43.83
C HIS A 84 -0.20 1.21 -44.40
N SER A 85 0.14 0.09 -43.78
CA SER A 85 -0.51 -1.17 -44.12
C SER A 85 -1.96 -1.09 -43.63
N VAL A 86 -2.91 -1.01 -44.56
CA VAL A 86 -4.36 -1.06 -44.24
C VAL A 86 -4.82 -2.51 -44.02
N ALA A 87 -3.95 -3.51 -44.25
CA ALA A 87 -4.35 -4.91 -44.41
C ALA A 87 -3.76 -5.93 -43.41
N ALA A 88 -3.00 -5.54 -42.39
CA ALA A 88 -2.61 -6.49 -41.33
C ALA A 88 -2.25 -5.77 -40.02
N GLY A 89 -2.79 -6.25 -38.90
CA GLY A 89 -2.48 -5.80 -37.53
C GLY A 89 -1.06 -6.13 -37.04
N ARG A 90 -0.05 -6.07 -37.91
CA ARG A 90 1.37 -6.16 -37.54
C ARG A 90 1.99 -4.78 -37.63
N GLN A 91 2.49 -4.30 -36.49
CA GLN A 91 3.29 -3.09 -36.42
C GLN A 91 4.65 -3.42 -37.05
N SER A 92 5.01 -2.76 -38.15
CA SER A 92 6.39 -2.81 -38.65
C SER A 92 7.30 -2.19 -37.61
N GLY A 93 8.40 -2.84 -37.27
CA GLY A 93 9.33 -2.27 -36.31
C GLY A 93 10.70 -2.90 -36.32
N LEU A 94 11.61 -2.21 -35.64
CA LEU A 94 13.02 -2.54 -35.59
C LEU A 94 13.27 -3.55 -34.47
N ARG A 95 14.03 -4.61 -34.77
CA ARG A 95 14.58 -5.51 -33.76
C ARG A 95 16.05 -5.20 -33.56
N VAL A 96 16.44 -4.97 -32.32
CA VAL A 96 17.83 -4.71 -31.94
C VAL A 96 18.22 -5.64 -30.80
N GLY A 97 19.44 -6.14 -30.81
CA GLY A 97 19.95 -7.00 -29.75
C GLY A 97 21.46 -7.10 -29.74
N LEU A 98 21.99 -7.80 -28.75
CA LEU A 98 23.41 -8.14 -28.62
C LEU A 98 23.58 -9.65 -28.75
N LEU A 99 24.55 -10.07 -29.55
CA LEU A 99 25.02 -11.43 -29.68
C LEU A 99 26.39 -11.55 -29.02
N PHE A 100 26.52 -12.40 -28.02
CA PHE A 100 27.76 -12.62 -27.30
C PHE A 100 28.57 -13.77 -27.92
N SER A 101 29.88 -13.80 -27.64
CA SER A 101 30.81 -14.85 -28.10
C SER A 101 30.41 -16.28 -27.69
N ASP A 102 29.64 -16.44 -26.61
CA ASP A 102 29.10 -17.73 -26.16
C ASP A 102 27.82 -18.17 -26.90
N GLY A 103 27.39 -17.39 -27.90
CA GLY A 103 26.20 -17.65 -28.71
C GLY A 103 24.88 -17.18 -28.08
N ARG A 104 24.91 -16.64 -26.85
CA ARG A 104 23.71 -16.02 -26.25
C ARG A 104 23.34 -14.77 -27.04
N ARG A 105 22.05 -14.65 -27.37
CA ARG A 105 21.48 -13.50 -28.06
C ARG A 105 20.42 -12.88 -27.16
N VAL A 106 20.61 -11.61 -26.79
CA VAL A 106 19.63 -10.82 -26.03
C VAL A 106 19.03 -9.80 -26.97
N THR A 107 17.71 -9.76 -27.10
CA THR A 107 17.01 -8.87 -28.04
C THR A 107 15.96 -8.01 -27.37
N SER A 108 15.57 -6.93 -28.02
CA SER A 108 14.47 -6.05 -27.62
C SER A 108 13.11 -6.75 -27.48
N LEU A 109 13.01 -8.04 -27.85
CA LEU A 109 11.82 -8.89 -27.73
C LEU A 109 11.82 -9.78 -26.48
N ASP A 110 12.88 -9.77 -25.67
CA ASP A 110 13.03 -10.71 -24.56
C ASP A 110 12.29 -10.25 -23.29
N GLY A 111 11.56 -9.12 -23.36
CA GLY A 111 10.57 -8.71 -22.36
C GLY A 111 9.15 -9.07 -22.80
N THR A 112 8.26 -9.37 -21.86
CA THR A 112 6.82 -9.54 -22.12
C THR A 112 6.03 -8.39 -21.51
N THR A 113 5.02 -7.89 -22.23
CA THR A 113 4.02 -6.95 -21.70
C THR A 113 2.63 -7.58 -21.77
N ASP A 114 1.84 -7.36 -20.72
CA ASP A 114 0.46 -7.82 -20.66
C ASP A 114 -0.41 -6.89 -21.49
N ARG A 115 -0.80 -7.36 -22.68
CA ARG A 115 -1.77 -6.65 -23.51
C ARG A 115 -3.17 -7.03 -23.07
N ARG A 116 -3.90 -6.03 -22.57
CA ARG A 116 -5.33 -6.12 -22.31
C ARG A 116 -6.08 -5.86 -23.60
N VAL A 117 -6.80 -6.86 -24.08
CA VAL A 117 -7.69 -6.76 -25.24
C VAL A 117 -9.11 -6.82 -24.72
N GLU A 118 -9.83 -5.72 -24.86
CA GLU A 118 -11.27 -5.69 -24.66
C GLU A 118 -11.93 -6.35 -25.85
N PHE A 119 -12.71 -7.40 -25.61
CA PHE A 119 -13.51 -8.04 -26.63
C PHE A 119 -14.91 -8.26 -26.08
N THR A 120 -15.90 -8.07 -26.94
CA THR A 120 -17.28 -8.39 -26.60
C THR A 120 -17.50 -9.86 -26.86
N ASP A 121 -17.87 -10.61 -25.83
CA ASP A 121 -18.19 -12.01 -25.98
C ASP A 121 -19.50 -12.21 -26.77
N SER A 122 -19.86 -13.47 -27.02
CA SER A 122 -21.08 -13.80 -27.77
C SER A 122 -22.38 -13.38 -27.09
N GLN A 123 -22.34 -12.93 -25.82
CA GLN A 123 -23.49 -12.46 -25.05
C GLN A 123 -23.59 -10.93 -24.97
N GLY A 124 -22.66 -10.20 -25.61
CA GLY A 124 -22.66 -8.74 -25.61
C GLY A 124 -21.92 -8.12 -24.42
N GLN A 125 -21.25 -8.92 -23.58
CA GLN A 125 -20.47 -8.43 -22.45
C GLN A 125 -19.04 -8.08 -22.88
N VAL A 126 -18.60 -6.86 -22.57
CA VAL A 126 -17.21 -6.44 -22.78
C VAL A 126 -16.34 -7.12 -21.73
N THR A 127 -15.51 -8.06 -22.17
CA THR A 127 -14.57 -8.82 -21.35
C THR A 127 -13.14 -8.45 -21.71
N VAL A 128 -12.23 -8.47 -20.74
CA VAL A 128 -10.81 -8.13 -20.94
C VAL A 128 -9.96 -9.40 -20.89
N ALA A 129 -9.39 -9.81 -22.02
CA ALA A 129 -8.35 -10.85 -22.04
C ALA A 129 -6.98 -10.20 -21.79
N SER A 130 -6.23 -10.68 -20.79
CA SER A 130 -4.82 -10.35 -20.61
C SER A 130 -3.98 -11.47 -21.23
N THR A 131 -3.14 -11.13 -22.20
CA THR A 131 -2.21 -12.10 -22.80
C THR A 131 -0.78 -11.57 -22.69
N PRO A 132 0.17 -12.38 -22.18
CA PRO A 132 1.57 -12.02 -22.20
C PRO A 132 2.04 -12.05 -23.65
N GLN A 133 2.38 -10.87 -24.19
CA GLN A 133 2.97 -10.73 -25.52
C GLN A 133 4.40 -10.28 -25.37
N ALA A 134 5.32 -10.78 -26.21
CA ALA A 134 6.64 -10.17 -26.35
C ALA A 134 6.45 -8.66 -26.58
N VAL A 135 7.23 -7.83 -25.88
CA VAL A 135 7.29 -6.39 -26.12
C VAL A 135 7.57 -6.24 -27.60
N GLY A 136 6.57 -5.73 -28.33
CA GLY A 136 6.58 -5.71 -29.78
C GLY A 136 7.80 -4.98 -30.33
N LEU A 137 8.06 -5.18 -31.63
CA LEU A 137 9.10 -4.47 -32.37
C LEU A 137 9.10 -2.97 -32.03
N ILE A 138 10.28 -2.34 -31.98
CA ILE A 138 10.41 -0.90 -31.66
C ILE A 138 9.54 -0.12 -32.67
N PRO A 139 8.47 0.56 -32.24
CA PRO A 139 7.51 1.16 -33.15
C PRO A 139 8.05 2.49 -33.67
N LEU A 140 8.31 2.57 -34.98
CA LEU A 140 8.84 3.77 -35.63
C LEU A 140 7.74 4.70 -36.19
N ASP A 141 6.48 4.37 -35.90
CA ASP A 141 5.28 5.16 -36.19
C ASP A 141 4.50 5.33 -34.87
N PRO A 142 4.76 6.37 -34.06
CA PRO A 142 4.03 6.60 -32.81
C PRO A 142 2.63 7.06 -33.18
N GLY A 143 1.63 6.18 -33.03
CA GLY A 143 0.23 6.43 -33.37
C GLY A 143 -0.50 7.43 -32.47
N LEU A 144 0.13 8.54 -32.07
CA LEU A 144 -0.43 9.53 -31.14
C LEU A 144 -0.55 10.90 -31.83
N HIS A 145 -1.81 11.28 -32.10
CA HIS A 145 -2.36 12.63 -32.19
C HIS A 145 -1.70 13.71 -33.10
N HIS A 146 -2.43 14.04 -34.17
CA HIS A 146 -2.54 15.34 -34.86
C HIS A 146 -1.35 15.96 -35.63
N SER A 147 -0.13 15.41 -35.64
CA SER A 147 0.94 15.94 -36.51
C SER A 147 0.98 15.21 -37.86
N ARG A 148 0.40 15.82 -38.90
CA ARG A 148 0.56 15.40 -40.31
C ARG A 148 1.93 15.81 -40.87
N ARG A 149 3.03 15.36 -40.28
CA ARG A 149 4.37 15.58 -40.86
C ARG A 149 5.17 14.28 -40.89
N SER A 150 5.54 13.87 -42.10
CA SER A 150 6.40 12.73 -42.40
C SER A 150 7.77 12.95 -41.77
N LEU A 151 8.15 12.14 -40.77
CA LEU A 151 9.51 12.14 -40.27
C LEU A 151 10.40 11.35 -41.24
N PHE A 152 11.24 12.07 -42.00
CA PHE A 152 12.29 11.48 -42.85
C PHE A 152 13.33 10.68 -42.04
N LYS A 153 13.42 10.96 -40.73
CA LYS A 153 14.36 10.41 -39.76
C LYS A 153 13.64 10.12 -38.43
N THR A 154 13.85 8.94 -37.86
CA THR A 154 13.41 8.56 -36.51
C THR A 154 14.63 8.20 -35.68
N ASP A 155 14.86 8.91 -34.58
CA ASP A 155 15.93 8.57 -33.64
C ASP A 155 15.42 7.54 -32.62
N VAL A 156 16.23 6.54 -32.31
CA VAL A 156 15.90 5.40 -31.44
C VAL A 156 17.03 5.21 -30.45
N ASP A 157 16.72 5.35 -29.17
CA ASP A 157 17.66 5.19 -28.07
C ASP A 157 17.32 3.94 -27.27
N LEU A 158 18.31 3.07 -27.03
CA LEU A 158 18.14 1.80 -26.34
C LEU A 158 19.04 1.73 -25.12
N TYR A 159 18.42 1.63 -23.95
CA TYR A 159 19.12 1.59 -22.68
C TYR A 159 19.54 0.16 -22.29
N LEU A 160 20.80 0.01 -21.95
CA LEU A 160 21.41 -1.18 -21.39
C LEU A 160 21.71 -0.90 -19.92
N ALA A 161 20.99 -1.57 -19.02
CA ALA A 161 21.18 -1.45 -17.57
C ALA A 161 22.54 -1.98 -17.09
N GLU A 162 23.17 -2.84 -17.89
CA GLU A 162 24.50 -3.39 -17.62
C GLU A 162 25.33 -3.34 -18.91
N LEU A 163 26.62 -3.03 -18.78
CA LEU A 163 27.56 -3.12 -19.90
C LEU A 163 27.72 -4.58 -20.36
N PRO A 164 27.93 -4.81 -21.67
CA PRO A 164 28.26 -6.15 -22.19
C PRO A 164 29.45 -6.76 -21.44
N THR A 165 29.40 -8.06 -21.12
CA THR A 165 30.53 -8.77 -20.50
C THR A 165 31.80 -8.66 -21.35
N ALA A 166 32.97 -8.55 -20.71
CA ALA A 166 34.25 -8.47 -21.42
C ALA A 166 34.42 -9.64 -22.40
N GLY A 167 34.69 -9.33 -23.67
CA GLY A 167 34.78 -10.30 -24.76
C GLY A 167 34.22 -9.75 -26.07
N GLU A 168 34.09 -10.59 -27.09
CA GLU A 168 33.45 -10.20 -28.35
C GLU A 168 31.94 -10.15 -28.19
N ALA A 169 31.36 -9.01 -28.55
CA ALA A 169 29.92 -8.81 -28.67
C ALA A 169 29.59 -8.18 -30.02
N GLN A 170 28.46 -8.58 -30.59
CA GLN A 170 27.97 -8.06 -31.86
C GLN A 170 26.59 -7.45 -31.69
N LEU A 171 26.43 -6.21 -32.15
CA LEU A 171 25.13 -5.56 -32.29
C LEU A 171 24.41 -6.20 -33.46
N VAL A 172 23.22 -6.72 -33.20
CA VAL A 172 22.38 -7.36 -34.19
C VAL A 172 21.16 -6.49 -34.46
N VAL A 173 21.00 -6.05 -35.70
CA VAL A 173 19.83 -5.28 -36.14
C VAL A 173 19.10 -6.03 -37.25
N GLU A 174 17.79 -6.17 -37.12
CA GLU A 174 16.94 -6.84 -38.09
C GLU A 174 15.67 -6.03 -38.31
N TRP A 175 15.26 -5.89 -39.58
CA TRP A 175 13.97 -5.29 -39.91
C TRP A 175 13.29 -6.08 -41.04
N PRO A 176 12.58 -7.16 -40.68
CA PRO A 176 12.06 -8.12 -41.65
C PRO A 176 11.08 -7.49 -42.65
N ASP A 177 10.26 -6.55 -42.18
CA ASP A 177 9.15 -5.97 -42.95
C ASP A 177 9.61 -4.97 -44.04
N GLU A 178 10.83 -4.43 -43.95
CA GLU A 178 11.40 -3.48 -44.92
C GLU A 178 12.50 -4.13 -45.81
N GLY A 179 12.64 -5.46 -45.75
CA GLY A 179 13.63 -6.20 -46.54
C GLY A 179 15.08 -5.96 -46.11
N ILE A 180 15.30 -5.50 -44.88
CA ILE A 180 16.63 -5.34 -44.30
C ILE A 180 16.97 -6.65 -43.58
N ALA A 181 17.92 -7.40 -44.15
CA ALA A 181 18.45 -8.61 -43.54
C ALA A 181 19.15 -8.30 -42.21
N GLU A 182 19.24 -9.30 -41.34
CA GLU A 182 20.01 -9.22 -40.10
C GLU A 182 21.44 -8.75 -40.39
N THR A 183 21.82 -7.65 -39.77
CA THR A 183 23.19 -7.14 -39.77
C THR A 183 23.84 -7.42 -38.44
N ARG A 184 25.17 -7.60 -38.48
CA ARG A 184 25.99 -7.84 -37.30
C ARG A 184 27.17 -6.89 -37.34
N THR A 185 27.23 -6.03 -36.34
CA THR A 185 28.27 -5.03 -36.17
C THR A 185 29.05 -5.34 -34.92
N SER A 186 30.38 -5.38 -34.99
CA SER A 186 31.21 -5.61 -33.81
C SER A 186 31.07 -4.45 -32.83
N VAL A 187 30.86 -4.76 -31.55
CA VAL A 187 30.82 -3.76 -30.47
C VAL A 187 32.18 -3.77 -29.78
N ASP A 188 32.82 -2.61 -29.70
CA ASP A 188 34.05 -2.45 -28.93
C ASP A 188 33.72 -2.37 -27.43
N VAL A 189 33.53 -3.55 -26.83
CA VAL A 189 33.21 -3.70 -25.41
C VAL A 189 34.33 -3.13 -24.52
N ALA A 190 35.60 -3.28 -24.91
CA ALA A 190 36.72 -2.75 -24.15
C ALA A 190 36.65 -1.22 -24.06
N THR A 191 36.34 -0.55 -25.18
CA THR A 191 36.14 0.90 -25.21
C THR A 191 34.93 1.33 -24.39
N LEU A 192 33.81 0.59 -24.43
CA LEU A 192 32.63 0.90 -23.58
C LEU A 192 32.97 0.84 -22.08
N HIS A 193 33.67 -0.21 -21.63
CA HIS A 193 34.11 -0.34 -20.23
C HIS A 193 35.11 0.74 -19.83
N ALA A 194 36.11 1.01 -20.65
CA ALA A 194 37.10 2.07 -20.39
C ALA A 194 36.44 3.46 -20.35
N THR A 195 35.40 3.66 -21.16
CA THR A 195 34.66 4.93 -21.22
C THR A 195 33.70 5.10 -20.03
N SER A 196 33.11 4.01 -19.55
CA SER A 196 32.22 4.04 -18.37
C SER A 196 32.92 4.59 -17.13
N ALA A 197 34.20 4.26 -16.94
CA ALA A 197 35.03 4.81 -15.87
C ALA A 197 35.32 6.31 -15.98
N ARG A 198 34.96 6.94 -17.10
CA ARG A 198 35.15 8.37 -17.38
C ARG A 198 33.85 9.16 -17.33
N ALA A 199 32.70 8.52 -17.07
CA ALA A 199 31.45 9.22 -16.81
C ALA A 199 31.62 10.14 -15.60
N LEU A 200 31.12 11.37 -15.72
CA LEU A 200 31.32 12.40 -14.70
C LEU A 200 30.12 12.42 -13.77
N GLU A 201 30.37 12.25 -12.47
CA GLU A 201 29.37 12.52 -11.45
C GLU A 201 29.17 14.03 -11.37
N VAL A 202 27.92 14.47 -11.49
CA VAL A 202 27.57 15.89 -11.56
C VAL A 202 27.54 16.52 -10.15
N TRP A 203 27.22 15.74 -9.11
CA TRP A 203 27.18 16.18 -7.71
C TRP A 203 28.00 15.29 -6.76
N PRO A 204 29.33 15.18 -6.94
CA PRO A 204 30.17 14.23 -6.19
C PRO A 204 30.32 14.55 -4.69
N ALA A 205 29.89 15.74 -4.26
CA ALA A 205 29.95 16.21 -2.88
C ALA A 205 28.57 16.26 -2.20
N LEU A 206 27.51 15.75 -2.84
CA LEU A 206 26.19 15.73 -2.23
C LEU A 206 26.13 14.63 -1.17
N GLU A 207 26.26 15.03 0.09
CA GLU A 207 26.10 14.12 1.23
C GLU A 207 24.62 13.73 1.41
N ALA A 208 24.38 12.53 1.95
CA ALA A 208 23.04 12.10 2.28
C ALA A 208 22.44 13.07 3.31
N PRO A 209 21.22 13.60 3.10
CA PRO A 209 20.58 14.44 4.10
C PRO A 209 20.39 13.64 5.39
N ASP A 210 20.65 14.27 6.54
CA ASP A 210 20.35 13.68 7.84
C ASP A 210 18.84 13.37 7.89
N PRO A 211 18.43 12.11 8.13
CA PRO A 211 17.01 11.73 8.14
C PRO A 211 16.18 12.52 9.17
N SER A 212 16.80 13.16 10.17
CA SER A 212 16.14 14.02 11.15
C SER A 212 15.82 15.43 10.66
N GLU A 213 16.38 15.88 9.53
CA GLU A 213 16.28 17.26 9.05
C GLU A 213 15.50 17.42 7.73
N GLN A 214 14.62 16.49 7.35
CA GLN A 214 13.90 16.59 6.05
C GLN A 214 13.00 17.84 5.98
N PRO A 215 13.29 18.83 5.11
CA PRO A 215 12.34 19.90 4.82
C PRO A 215 11.33 19.36 3.80
N GLY A 216 10.04 19.59 4.03
CA GLY A 216 8.92 19.13 3.19
C GLY A 216 8.81 19.78 1.80
N ALA A 217 9.90 20.28 1.21
CA ALA A 217 9.88 20.93 -0.09
C ALA A 217 10.99 20.37 -0.99
N PHE A 218 10.58 19.58 -1.99
CA PHE A 218 11.43 19.19 -3.11
C PHE A 218 11.93 20.46 -3.83
N GLY A 219 13.24 20.63 -3.93
CA GLY A 219 13.84 21.67 -4.76
C GLY A 219 13.63 21.33 -6.23
N TYR A 220 12.91 22.19 -6.96
CA TYR A 220 12.72 22.09 -8.41
C TYR A 220 13.89 22.78 -9.10
N MET A 221 14.54 22.10 -10.04
CA MET A 221 15.58 22.69 -10.88
C MET A 221 15.17 22.59 -12.34
N GLU A 222 15.08 23.74 -13.02
CA GLU A 222 14.95 23.80 -14.47
C GLU A 222 16.33 23.62 -15.09
N VAL A 223 16.54 22.49 -15.76
CA VAL A 223 17.76 22.26 -16.54
C VAL A 223 17.46 22.56 -18.00
N SER A 224 18.10 23.59 -18.56
CA SER A 224 18.15 23.83 -20.01
C SER A 224 19.42 23.21 -20.59
N GLY A 225 19.23 22.29 -21.55
CA GLY A 225 20.30 21.55 -22.22
C GLY A 225 19.74 20.70 -23.36
N PRO A 226 20.54 20.35 -24.39
CA PRO A 226 20.02 19.83 -25.64
C PRO A 226 19.32 18.48 -25.44
N PRO A 227 18.03 18.33 -25.79
CA PRO A 227 17.35 17.07 -25.78
C PRO A 227 17.61 16.37 -27.12
N ALA A 228 18.67 15.58 -27.16
CA ALA A 228 18.62 14.35 -27.94
C ALA A 228 18.07 13.30 -26.97
N PHE A 229 16.83 12.88 -27.16
CA PHE A 229 16.11 12.00 -26.24
C PHE A 229 16.82 10.66 -26.07
N LEU A 230 17.70 10.57 -25.07
CA LEU A 230 17.85 9.38 -24.24
C LEU A 230 16.44 8.88 -23.95
N ALA A 231 16.18 7.59 -24.16
CA ALA A 231 14.85 7.00 -23.93
C ALA A 231 14.20 7.63 -22.69
N PRO A 232 12.95 8.13 -22.78
CA PRO A 232 12.35 8.87 -21.68
C PRO A 232 12.49 8.02 -20.42
N PRO A 233 13.00 8.61 -19.31
CA PRO A 233 13.23 7.84 -18.10
C PRO A 233 11.93 7.12 -17.76
N LEU A 234 12.05 5.84 -17.39
CA LEU A 234 10.88 5.05 -17.04
C LEU A 234 9.99 5.84 -16.08
N THR A 235 8.70 5.87 -16.37
CA THR A 235 7.74 6.50 -15.47
C THR A 235 7.87 5.89 -14.08
N ARG A 236 7.55 6.65 -13.03
CA ARG A 236 7.57 6.15 -11.64
C ARG A 236 6.89 4.78 -11.53
N ARG A 237 5.73 4.62 -12.17
CA ARG A 237 4.96 3.37 -12.21
C ARG A 237 5.73 2.21 -12.88
N GLN A 238 6.42 2.46 -13.99
CA GLN A 238 7.21 1.43 -14.68
C GLN A 238 8.44 1.00 -13.88
N ARG A 239 9.14 1.96 -13.24
CA ARG A 239 10.27 1.65 -12.33
C ARG A 239 9.80 0.79 -11.17
N GLU A 240 8.71 1.18 -10.54
CA GLU A 240 8.16 0.46 -9.40
C GLU A 240 7.66 -0.94 -9.77
N MET A 241 7.11 -1.11 -10.97
CA MET A 241 6.72 -2.43 -11.49
C MET A 241 7.94 -3.34 -11.70
N LEU A 242 9.00 -2.86 -12.37
CA LEU A 242 10.23 -3.64 -12.60
C LEU A 242 10.92 -3.98 -11.27
N ARG A 243 10.95 -3.03 -10.34
CA ARG A 243 11.45 -3.25 -8.98
C ARG A 243 10.69 -4.39 -8.29
N ARG A 244 9.36 -4.35 -8.30
CA ARG A 244 8.52 -5.43 -7.74
C ARG A 244 8.75 -6.78 -8.42
N GLN A 245 8.92 -6.80 -9.75
CA GLN A 245 9.22 -8.04 -10.49
C GLN A 245 10.57 -8.64 -10.10
N GLU A 246 11.59 -7.81 -9.93
CA GLU A 246 12.91 -8.29 -9.54
C GLU A 246 12.95 -8.68 -8.06
N GLU A 247 12.28 -7.94 -7.18
CA GLU A 247 12.06 -8.32 -5.78
C GLU A 247 11.37 -9.70 -5.71
N ALA A 248 10.31 -9.92 -6.49
CA ALA A 248 9.65 -11.22 -6.59
C ALA A 248 10.60 -12.32 -7.11
N ARG A 249 11.44 -12.04 -8.11
CA ARG A 249 12.44 -12.99 -8.64
C ARG A 249 13.49 -13.37 -7.60
N ARG A 250 13.89 -12.40 -6.77
CA ARG A 250 14.91 -12.59 -5.71
C ARG A 250 14.35 -13.10 -4.39
N ARG A 251 13.04 -13.11 -4.23
CA ARG A 251 12.33 -13.45 -2.98
C ARG A 251 12.79 -14.79 -2.40
N LEU A 252 12.88 -15.82 -3.24
CA LEU A 252 13.26 -17.19 -2.83
C LEU A 252 14.75 -17.52 -3.02
N VAL A 253 15.62 -16.52 -3.23
CA VAL A 253 17.07 -16.76 -3.26
C VAL A 253 17.51 -17.19 -1.85
N PRO A 254 18.21 -18.35 -1.71
CA PRO A 254 18.66 -18.84 -0.42
C PRO A 254 19.47 -17.78 0.34
N ARG A 255 19.05 -17.46 1.58
CA ARG A 255 19.83 -16.64 2.52
C ARG A 255 19.70 -17.21 3.91
N ALA A 256 20.81 -17.20 4.64
CA ALA A 256 20.91 -17.68 6.02
C ALA A 256 20.53 -16.61 7.06
N ASP A 257 19.65 -15.67 6.71
CA ASP A 257 19.22 -14.56 7.56
C ASP A 257 17.76 -14.16 7.28
N TRP A 258 17.19 -13.34 8.16
CA TRP A 258 15.82 -12.82 8.06
C TRP A 258 15.76 -11.37 7.55
N GLN A 259 16.82 -10.86 6.92
CA GLN A 259 16.85 -9.47 6.47
C GLN A 259 15.94 -9.27 5.25
N HIS A 260 15.42 -8.04 5.12
CA HIS A 260 14.56 -7.60 4.01
C HIS A 260 13.22 -8.34 3.90
N LEU A 261 12.72 -8.93 4.99
CA LEU A 261 11.33 -9.36 5.10
C LEU A 261 10.48 -8.19 5.58
N GLY A 262 9.44 -7.84 4.83
CA GLY A 262 8.37 -6.96 5.27
C GLY A 262 7.40 -7.67 6.22
N TYR A 263 6.52 -6.91 6.86
CA TYR A 263 5.54 -7.45 7.82
C TYR A 263 4.65 -8.56 7.21
N GLN A 264 4.23 -8.40 5.95
CA GLN A 264 3.40 -9.39 5.24
C GLN A 264 4.17 -10.63 4.78
N ASP A 265 5.52 -10.57 4.71
CA ASP A 265 6.31 -11.72 4.25
C ASP A 265 6.32 -12.88 5.25
N TRP A 266 5.98 -12.61 6.51
CA TRP A 266 5.83 -13.63 7.56
C TRP A 266 4.60 -14.53 7.38
N GLU A 267 3.69 -14.20 6.46
CA GLU A 267 2.59 -15.08 6.05
C GLU A 267 3.04 -16.16 5.03
N ASP A 268 4.13 -15.89 4.30
CA ASP A 268 4.60 -16.75 3.20
C ASP A 268 5.41 -17.94 3.70
N ALA A 269 4.73 -19.03 4.00
CA ALA A 269 5.36 -20.25 4.51
C ALA A 269 6.44 -20.83 3.57
N ALA A 270 6.34 -20.61 2.25
CA ALA A 270 7.37 -21.07 1.31
C ALA A 270 8.66 -20.25 1.44
N LEU A 271 8.53 -18.93 1.60
CA LEU A 271 9.67 -18.05 1.89
C LEU A 271 10.31 -18.40 3.23
N ILE A 272 9.52 -18.60 4.29
CA ILE A 272 10.04 -18.96 5.62
C ILE A 272 10.81 -20.29 5.57
N ARG A 273 10.25 -21.32 4.93
CA ARG A 273 10.95 -22.61 4.71
C ARG A 273 12.25 -22.41 3.93
N ALA A 274 12.25 -21.63 2.86
CA ALA A 274 13.45 -21.38 2.08
C ALA A 274 14.57 -20.67 2.87
N ARG A 275 14.23 -19.78 3.82
CA ARG A 275 15.20 -19.16 4.73
C ARG A 275 15.76 -20.17 5.73
N LEU A 276 14.89 -21.01 6.33
CA LEU A 276 15.29 -22.06 7.26
C LEU A 276 16.20 -23.09 6.60
N ASP A 277 15.84 -23.57 5.42
CA ASP A 277 16.65 -24.51 4.61
C ASP A 277 18.02 -23.94 4.24
N ALA A 278 18.11 -22.61 4.10
CA ALA A 278 19.35 -21.90 3.85
C ALA A 278 20.18 -21.61 5.13
N GLY A 279 19.69 -21.99 6.31
CA GLY A 279 20.39 -21.86 7.59
C GLY A 279 20.05 -20.60 8.39
N ALA A 280 18.93 -19.93 8.09
CA ALA A 280 18.46 -18.82 8.92
C ALA A 280 18.13 -19.30 10.35
N PRO A 281 18.60 -18.62 11.40
CA PRO A 281 18.39 -19.07 12.79
C PRO A 281 16.92 -18.89 13.21
N PRO A 282 16.22 -19.95 13.67
CA PRO A 282 14.79 -19.89 14.02
C PRO A 282 14.49 -18.92 15.17
N ASP A 283 15.44 -18.73 16.09
CA ASP A 283 15.30 -17.90 17.30
C ASP A 283 15.95 -16.52 17.19
N ALA A 284 16.31 -16.09 15.98
CA ALA A 284 16.86 -14.75 15.81
C ALA A 284 15.87 -13.70 16.31
N ARG A 285 16.40 -12.67 16.99
CA ARG A 285 15.63 -11.46 17.24
C ARG A 285 15.53 -10.67 15.94
N VAL A 286 14.31 -10.51 15.46
CA VAL A 286 13.96 -9.87 14.20
C VAL A 286 13.05 -8.68 14.49
N GLY A 287 13.13 -7.63 13.68
CA GLY A 287 12.24 -6.46 13.82
C GLY A 287 12.44 -5.66 15.11
N TRP A 288 11.33 -5.09 15.61
CA TRP A 288 11.30 -4.25 16.81
C TRP A 288 10.89 -5.07 18.03
N ARG A 289 11.25 -4.59 19.23
CA ARG A 289 10.82 -5.13 20.53
C ARG A 289 11.22 -6.59 20.78
N GLY A 290 12.36 -7.03 20.25
CA GLY A 290 12.91 -8.35 20.56
C GLY A 290 12.09 -9.55 20.06
N THR A 291 11.17 -9.35 19.11
CA THR A 291 10.35 -10.43 18.52
C THR A 291 11.20 -11.47 17.78
N THR A 292 10.69 -12.71 17.68
CA THR A 292 11.30 -13.81 16.91
C THR A 292 10.48 -14.12 15.66
N PRO A 293 11.00 -14.84 14.65
CA PRO A 293 10.21 -15.37 13.54
C PRO A 293 8.90 -16.05 13.97
N LEU A 294 8.93 -16.76 15.10
CA LEU A 294 7.76 -17.47 15.62
C LEU A 294 6.67 -16.50 16.13
N HIS A 295 7.05 -15.37 16.72
CA HIS A 295 6.09 -14.32 17.08
C HIS A 295 5.41 -13.72 15.85
N LEU A 296 6.19 -13.36 14.83
CA LEU A 296 5.68 -12.68 13.64
C LEU A 296 4.80 -13.61 12.80
N THR A 297 5.18 -14.88 12.63
CA THR A 297 4.33 -15.87 11.93
C THR A 297 3.05 -16.19 12.70
N ALA A 298 3.10 -16.27 14.04
CA ALA A 298 1.92 -16.44 14.88
C ALA A 298 0.98 -15.22 14.80
N GLU A 299 1.53 -13.99 14.79
CA GLU A 299 0.77 -12.76 14.58
C GLU A 299 0.11 -12.71 13.19
N GLN A 300 0.77 -13.26 12.16
CA GLN A 300 0.20 -13.43 10.83
C GLN A 300 -0.80 -14.60 10.73
N GLY A 301 -1.07 -15.37 11.79
CA GLY A 301 -1.91 -16.57 11.70
C GLY A 301 -1.41 -17.57 10.66
N ALA A 302 -0.09 -17.60 10.42
CA ALA A 302 0.52 -18.38 9.36
C ALA A 302 0.85 -19.79 9.88
N ALA A 303 -0.17 -20.61 10.11
CA ALA A 303 -0.04 -21.92 10.75
C ALA A 303 1.03 -22.82 10.09
N GLU A 304 1.15 -22.80 8.77
CA GLU A 304 2.21 -23.54 8.06
C GLU A 304 3.62 -23.00 8.33
N ALA A 305 3.79 -21.69 8.46
CA ALA A 305 5.07 -21.06 8.76
C ALA A 305 5.46 -21.29 10.22
N VAL A 306 4.48 -21.23 11.14
CA VAL A 306 4.62 -21.61 12.56
C VAL A 306 5.10 -23.06 12.67
N ALA A 307 4.43 -24.00 11.99
CA ALA A 307 4.83 -25.40 11.99
C ALA A 307 6.23 -25.63 11.41
N ALA A 308 6.62 -24.89 10.37
CA ALA A 308 7.96 -24.95 9.79
C ALA A 308 9.03 -24.48 10.79
N LEU A 309 8.80 -23.37 11.49
CA LEU A 309 9.73 -22.87 12.50
C LEU A 309 9.90 -23.84 13.67
N LEU A 310 8.80 -24.39 14.19
CA LEU A 310 8.81 -25.39 15.26
C LEU A 310 9.54 -26.67 14.84
N SER A 311 9.41 -27.08 13.57
CA SER A 311 10.14 -28.24 13.02
C SER A 311 11.65 -28.01 12.90
N HIS A 312 12.09 -26.74 12.98
CA HIS A 312 13.49 -26.33 13.02
C HIS A 312 13.93 -25.95 14.44
N ASP A 313 13.30 -26.51 15.47
CA ASP A 313 13.64 -26.32 16.89
C ASP A 313 13.53 -24.87 17.40
N ALA A 314 12.61 -24.07 16.84
CA ALA A 314 12.32 -22.74 17.38
C ALA A 314 11.84 -22.82 18.85
N GLU A 315 12.30 -21.89 19.69
CA GLU A 315 11.91 -21.79 21.10
C GLU A 315 10.44 -21.35 21.21
N VAL A 316 9.59 -22.32 21.57
CA VAL A 316 8.11 -22.19 21.58
C VAL A 316 7.59 -21.08 22.50
N ASP A 317 8.24 -20.90 23.66
CA ASP A 317 7.86 -19.91 24.69
C ASP A 317 8.85 -18.72 24.75
N ALA A 318 9.53 -18.43 23.64
CA ALA A 318 10.38 -17.24 23.53
C ALA A 318 9.56 -16.00 23.91
N ARG A 319 10.17 -15.06 24.65
CA ARG A 319 9.52 -13.81 25.05
C ARG A 319 10.10 -12.61 24.33
N ASP A 320 9.20 -11.79 23.80
CA ASP A 320 9.53 -10.45 23.31
C ASP A 320 9.83 -9.48 24.47
N ASP A 321 10.16 -8.23 24.15
CA ASP A 321 10.52 -7.21 25.13
C ASP A 321 9.33 -6.79 26.02
N ASP A 322 8.09 -7.04 25.58
CA ASP A 322 6.86 -6.79 26.34
C ASP A 322 6.47 -8.03 27.18
N GLY A 323 7.22 -9.13 27.10
CA GLY A 323 6.99 -10.37 27.84
C GLY A 323 5.96 -11.30 27.21
N HIS A 324 5.51 -11.02 25.99
CA HIS A 324 4.55 -11.84 25.28
C HIS A 324 5.23 -13.03 24.57
N THR A 325 4.54 -14.17 24.48
CA THR A 325 4.99 -15.38 23.75
C THR A 325 4.31 -15.51 22.39
N PRO A 326 4.81 -16.35 21.45
CA PRO A 326 4.11 -16.58 20.19
C PRO A 326 2.65 -17.03 20.36
N LEU A 327 2.36 -17.84 21.38
CA LEU A 327 0.98 -18.27 21.69
C LEU A 327 0.07 -17.09 22.08
N TRP A 328 0.60 -16.04 22.70
CA TRP A 328 -0.15 -14.80 22.95
C TRP A 328 -0.61 -14.14 21.66
N TYR A 329 0.29 -13.99 20.69
CA TYR A 329 -0.03 -13.40 19.39
C TYR A 329 -1.05 -14.25 18.62
N ALA A 330 -0.90 -15.57 18.61
CA ALA A 330 -1.87 -16.48 18.00
C ALA A 330 -3.25 -16.41 18.69
N ALA A 331 -3.28 -16.30 20.02
CA ALA A 331 -4.51 -16.12 20.78
C ALA A 331 -5.20 -14.79 20.46
N CYS A 332 -4.44 -13.69 20.38
CA CYS A 332 -4.95 -12.38 19.96
C CYS A 332 -5.53 -12.40 18.54
N GLY A 333 -4.95 -13.18 17.62
CA GLY A 333 -5.46 -13.36 16.26
C GLY A 333 -6.61 -14.36 16.14
N VAL A 334 -6.95 -15.08 17.22
CA VAL A 334 -7.92 -16.20 17.23
C VAL A 334 -7.65 -17.21 16.10
N ASP A 335 -6.38 -17.46 15.81
CA ASP A 335 -5.96 -18.33 14.71
C ASP A 335 -5.85 -19.78 15.18
N GLU A 336 -6.89 -20.59 14.92
CA GLU A 336 -6.95 -21.99 15.38
C GLU A 336 -5.73 -22.81 14.94
N GLY A 337 -5.24 -22.61 13.72
CA GLY A 337 -4.13 -23.38 13.17
C GLY A 337 -2.82 -23.14 13.92
N SER A 338 -2.45 -21.87 14.13
CA SER A 338 -1.25 -21.49 14.87
C SER A 338 -1.37 -21.82 16.35
N VAL A 339 -2.54 -21.63 16.96
CA VAL A 339 -2.80 -22.02 18.36
C VAL A 339 -2.58 -23.52 18.56
N ARG A 340 -3.15 -24.37 17.69
CA ARG A 340 -2.93 -25.82 17.75
C ARG A 340 -1.47 -26.18 17.58
N ALA A 341 -0.80 -25.63 16.57
CA ALA A 341 0.61 -25.93 16.31
C ALA A 341 1.51 -25.60 17.52
N LEU A 342 1.26 -24.48 18.19
CA LEU A 342 2.01 -24.05 19.38
C LEU A 342 1.70 -24.93 20.60
N ILE A 343 0.42 -25.24 20.86
CA ILE A 343 0.02 -26.13 21.96
C ILE A 343 0.60 -27.53 21.77
N ASP A 344 0.53 -28.08 20.56
CA ASP A 344 1.07 -29.40 20.22
C ASP A 344 2.61 -29.45 20.38
N ALA A 345 3.28 -28.31 20.19
CA ALA A 345 4.71 -28.13 20.47
C ALA A 345 5.04 -27.86 21.94
N GLY A 346 4.04 -27.82 22.83
CA GLY A 346 4.23 -27.70 24.27
C GLY A 346 4.28 -26.26 24.81
N ALA A 347 3.73 -25.28 24.08
CA ALA A 347 3.62 -23.91 24.54
C ALA A 347 2.87 -23.79 25.88
N ASP A 348 3.36 -22.92 26.78
CA ASP A 348 2.68 -22.63 28.04
C ASP A 348 1.48 -21.68 27.82
N ALA A 349 0.27 -22.23 28.00
CA ALA A 349 -0.97 -21.49 27.88
C ALA A 349 -1.33 -20.68 29.14
N TRP A 350 -0.78 -20.97 30.31
CA TRP A 350 -1.35 -20.53 31.59
C TRP A 350 -0.52 -19.51 32.36
N THR A 351 0.76 -19.32 32.01
CA THR A 351 1.53 -18.23 32.62
C THR A 351 1.00 -16.86 32.19
N PRO A 352 0.61 -15.98 33.14
CA PRO A 352 0.17 -14.63 32.83
C PRO A 352 1.30 -13.81 32.18
N GLN A 353 0.95 -13.05 31.16
CA GLN A 353 1.86 -12.21 30.39
C GLN A 353 1.50 -10.73 30.54
N ARG A 354 0.21 -10.41 30.68
CA ARG A 354 -0.27 -9.06 30.97
C ARG A 354 -1.33 -9.05 32.06
N GLY A 355 -0.99 -8.47 33.22
CA GLY A 355 -1.87 -8.53 34.40
C GLY A 355 -2.23 -9.98 34.75
N PRO A 356 -3.51 -10.33 34.93
CA PRO A 356 -3.96 -11.70 35.17
C PRO A 356 -4.10 -12.55 33.88
N TRP A 357 -3.82 -11.99 32.70
CA TRP A 357 -4.13 -12.62 31.42
C TRP A 357 -2.96 -13.45 30.88
N SER A 358 -3.25 -14.72 30.64
CA SER A 358 -2.42 -15.66 29.88
C SER A 358 -3.08 -15.95 28.52
N PRO A 359 -2.37 -16.52 27.54
CA PRO A 359 -2.96 -16.89 26.26
C PRO A 359 -4.15 -17.84 26.41
N GLY A 360 -4.03 -18.86 27.26
CA GLY A 360 -5.09 -19.81 27.60
C GLY A 360 -6.31 -19.14 28.22
N ARG A 361 -6.11 -18.18 29.14
CA ARG A 361 -7.22 -17.43 29.73
C ARG A 361 -7.96 -16.59 28.67
N LEU A 362 -7.24 -15.96 27.73
CA LEU A 362 -7.86 -15.26 26.60
C LEU A 362 -8.65 -16.21 25.71
N LEU A 363 -8.06 -17.36 25.36
CA LEU A 363 -8.70 -18.40 24.54
C LEU A 363 -9.97 -18.98 25.18
N LEU A 364 -10.04 -19.09 26.52
CA LEU A 364 -11.26 -19.50 27.23
C LEU A 364 -12.44 -18.55 27.01
N THR A 365 -12.17 -17.31 26.59
CA THR A 365 -13.22 -16.32 26.28
C THR A 365 -13.66 -16.38 24.82
N THR A 366 -13.09 -17.23 23.96
CA THR A 366 -13.40 -17.28 22.52
C THR A 366 -13.99 -18.63 22.10
N SER A 367 -14.32 -18.77 20.82
CA SER A 367 -14.70 -20.05 20.22
C SER A 367 -13.60 -21.13 20.32
N LEU A 368 -12.36 -20.75 20.61
CA LEU A 368 -11.21 -21.66 20.74
C LEU A 368 -11.02 -22.20 22.16
N ALA A 369 -11.92 -21.88 23.10
CA ALA A 369 -11.90 -22.41 24.47
C ALA A 369 -11.70 -23.94 24.56
N PRO A 370 -12.31 -24.78 23.69
CA PRO A 370 -12.11 -26.23 23.74
C PRO A 370 -10.66 -26.69 23.50
N LEU A 371 -9.81 -25.88 22.88
CA LEU A 371 -8.40 -26.22 22.66
C LEU A 371 -7.56 -26.14 23.95
N VAL A 372 -8.03 -25.36 24.92
CA VAL A 372 -7.28 -25.09 26.16
C VAL A 372 -7.99 -25.60 27.41
N ALA A 373 -9.32 -25.78 27.39
CA ALA A 373 -10.11 -26.11 28.57
C ALA A 373 -9.61 -27.35 29.35
N ASP A 374 -9.10 -28.36 28.64
CA ASP A 374 -8.62 -29.61 29.24
C ASP A 374 -7.10 -29.64 29.48
N LEU A 375 -6.38 -28.54 29.19
CA LEU A 375 -4.93 -28.47 29.40
C LEU A 375 -4.58 -28.37 30.90
N PRO A 376 -3.46 -28.97 31.34
CA PRO A 376 -3.00 -28.85 32.72
C PRO A 376 -2.81 -27.37 33.12
N GLY A 377 -3.40 -26.98 34.25
CA GLY A 377 -3.33 -25.59 34.74
C GLY A 377 -4.50 -24.70 34.30
N ALA A 378 -5.46 -25.23 33.53
CA ALA A 378 -6.69 -24.52 33.21
C ALA A 378 -7.44 -24.08 34.48
N VAL A 379 -7.86 -22.81 34.49
CA VAL A 379 -8.67 -22.23 35.56
C VAL A 379 -10.00 -21.80 34.95
N GLU A 380 -11.12 -22.21 35.56
CA GLU A 380 -12.44 -21.75 35.14
C GLU A 380 -12.55 -20.23 35.32
N LEU A 381 -13.13 -19.57 34.32
CA LEU A 381 -13.44 -18.14 34.42
C LEU A 381 -14.50 -17.93 35.51
N PRO A 382 -14.32 -16.97 36.44
CA PRO A 382 -15.35 -16.62 37.41
C PRO A 382 -16.68 -16.32 36.73
N ALA A 383 -17.80 -16.73 37.33
CA ALA A 383 -19.13 -16.56 36.74
C ALA A 383 -19.44 -15.10 36.37
N GLU A 384 -19.09 -14.14 37.23
CA GLU A 384 -19.26 -12.70 36.99
C GLU A 384 -18.47 -12.22 35.76
N GLU A 385 -17.26 -12.75 35.57
CA GLU A 385 -16.41 -12.40 34.42
C GLU A 385 -16.98 -13.02 33.14
N ALA A 386 -17.39 -14.28 33.18
CA ALA A 386 -18.06 -14.94 32.05
C ALA A 386 -19.37 -14.24 31.65
N GLU A 387 -20.15 -13.77 32.63
CA GLU A 387 -21.34 -12.94 32.40
C GLU A 387 -20.98 -11.60 31.76
N ALA A 388 -19.87 -10.96 32.17
CA ALA A 388 -19.41 -9.71 31.59
C ALA A 388 -18.97 -9.87 30.11
N PHE A 389 -18.24 -10.93 29.78
CA PHE A 389 -17.92 -11.26 28.39
C PHE A 389 -19.18 -11.54 27.57
N THR A 390 -20.13 -12.32 28.11
CA THR A 390 -21.39 -12.61 27.43
C THR A 390 -22.20 -11.33 27.17
N ALA A 391 -22.22 -10.41 28.12
CA ALA A 391 -22.89 -9.12 27.97
C ALA A 391 -22.20 -8.22 26.93
N ALA A 392 -20.87 -8.19 26.90
CA ALA A 392 -20.10 -7.47 25.89
C ALA A 392 -20.34 -8.06 24.50
N ASP A 393 -20.22 -9.38 24.33
CA ASP A 393 -20.47 -10.09 23.06
C ASP A 393 -21.88 -9.82 22.53
N ALA A 394 -22.90 -9.79 23.41
CA ALA A 394 -24.26 -9.46 23.03
C ALA A 394 -24.41 -8.02 22.52
N LEU A 395 -23.67 -7.07 23.09
CA LEU A 395 -23.65 -5.68 22.61
C LEU A 395 -22.87 -5.53 21.30
N ILE A 396 -21.74 -6.22 21.16
CA ILE A 396 -20.96 -6.26 19.91
C ILE A 396 -21.85 -6.79 18.78
N ALA A 397 -22.53 -7.92 19.02
CA ALA A 397 -23.45 -8.52 18.06
C ALA A 397 -24.63 -7.62 17.69
N ALA A 398 -25.05 -6.70 18.58
CA ALA A 398 -26.13 -5.76 18.29
C ALA A 398 -25.77 -4.76 17.19
N PHE A 399 -24.49 -4.50 16.93
CA PHE A 399 -24.04 -3.65 15.81
C PHE A 399 -23.91 -4.43 14.48
N GLY A 400 -24.18 -5.74 14.49
CA GLY A 400 -24.29 -6.59 13.31
C GLY A 400 -22.98 -7.22 12.83
N ASP A 401 -23.09 -8.08 11.81
CA ASP A 401 -21.97 -8.77 11.15
C ASP A 401 -21.58 -8.15 9.79
N GLN A 402 -22.34 -7.14 9.34
CA GLN A 402 -22.18 -6.48 8.05
C GLN A 402 -21.27 -5.26 8.16
N GLU A 403 -20.67 -4.88 7.04
CA GLU A 403 -19.80 -3.71 6.96
C GLU A 403 -20.53 -2.39 7.35
N LEU A 404 -19.89 -1.55 8.16
CA LEU A 404 -20.36 -0.24 8.67
C LEU A 404 -19.25 0.80 8.45
N TRP A 405 -19.50 1.89 7.73
CA TRP A 405 -18.43 2.87 7.49
C TRP A 405 -18.26 3.83 8.70
N THR A 406 -17.31 3.53 9.59
CA THR A 406 -17.03 4.31 10.82
C THR A 406 -16.04 5.45 10.62
N GLU A 407 -15.18 5.42 9.62
CA GLU A 407 -14.14 6.45 9.43
C GLU A 407 -14.74 7.86 9.27
N GLY A 408 -14.42 8.78 10.18
CA GLY A 408 -14.98 10.15 10.23
C GLY A 408 -16.33 10.26 10.91
N LEU A 409 -16.90 9.17 11.44
CA LEU A 409 -18.13 9.19 12.21
C LEU A 409 -17.85 9.72 13.63
N GLY A 410 -18.63 10.70 14.04
CA GLY A 410 -18.87 10.98 15.45
C GLY A 410 -20.17 10.33 15.87
N ILE A 411 -20.17 9.68 17.03
CA ILE A 411 -21.37 9.09 17.62
C ILE A 411 -21.37 9.27 19.12
N CYS A 412 -22.53 9.52 19.72
CA CYS A 412 -22.69 9.62 21.16
C CYS A 412 -23.94 8.88 21.62
N PHE A 413 -23.80 8.12 22.71
CA PHE A 413 -24.91 7.38 23.32
C PHE A 413 -25.35 8.05 24.63
N VAL A 414 -26.66 8.23 24.80
CA VAL A 414 -27.25 8.89 25.98
C VAL A 414 -28.48 8.10 26.46
N PRO A 415 -28.45 7.44 27.63
CA PRO A 415 -29.59 6.71 28.14
C PRO A 415 -30.63 7.63 28.79
N GLY A 416 -31.88 7.14 28.81
CA GLY A 416 -32.99 7.70 29.56
C GLY A 416 -33.60 8.99 29.00
N LEU A 417 -33.07 9.53 27.89
CA LEU A 417 -33.61 10.73 27.24
C LEU A 417 -34.38 10.40 25.96
N SER A 418 -35.46 11.13 25.72
CA SER A 418 -36.18 11.11 24.45
C SER A 418 -35.53 12.03 23.41
N GLU A 419 -35.83 11.82 22.13
CA GLU A 419 -35.35 12.68 21.04
C GLU A 419 -35.68 14.16 21.31
N ASP A 420 -36.92 14.45 21.74
CA ASP A 420 -37.35 15.83 22.05
C ASP A 420 -36.58 16.48 23.21
N GLU A 421 -36.16 15.70 24.21
CA GLU A 421 -35.36 16.21 25.32
C GLU A 421 -33.92 16.48 24.88
N VAL A 422 -33.32 15.58 24.10
CA VAL A 422 -31.99 15.80 23.51
C VAL A 422 -31.98 17.03 22.61
N ILE A 423 -32.97 17.18 21.72
CA ILE A 423 -33.08 18.34 20.81
C ILE A 423 -33.19 19.65 21.60
N ARG A 424 -33.97 19.67 22.69
CA ARG A 424 -34.09 20.85 23.56
C ARG A 424 -32.76 21.19 24.25
N ARG A 425 -32.00 20.19 24.70
CA ARG A 425 -30.68 20.38 25.32
C ARG A 425 -29.63 20.89 24.34
N LEU A 426 -29.73 20.49 23.08
CA LEU A 426 -28.91 21.01 21.98
C LEU A 426 -29.33 22.43 21.53
N GLY A 427 -30.40 22.98 22.10
CA GLY A 427 -30.82 24.37 21.87
C GLY A 427 -31.77 24.59 20.69
N ALA A 428 -32.39 23.53 20.17
CA ALA A 428 -33.35 23.60 19.06
C ALA A 428 -34.79 23.28 19.49
N ASP A 429 -35.76 23.67 18.66
CA ASP A 429 -37.17 23.30 18.82
C ASP A 429 -37.42 21.94 18.15
N PRO A 430 -37.86 20.91 18.90
CA PRO A 430 -38.20 19.60 18.32
C PRO A 430 -39.16 19.68 17.14
N ALA A 431 -40.12 20.60 17.14
CA ALA A 431 -41.08 20.75 16.05
C ALA A 431 -40.41 21.17 14.71
N GLN A 432 -39.20 21.72 14.76
CA GLN A 432 -38.43 22.15 13.59
C GLN A 432 -37.40 21.12 13.10
N CYS A 433 -37.29 19.97 13.78
CA CYS A 433 -36.33 18.90 13.44
C CYS A 433 -37.07 17.63 13.01
N PRO A 434 -37.73 17.59 11.83
CA PRO A 434 -38.38 16.37 11.34
C PRO A 434 -37.36 15.27 11.03
N LYS A 435 -37.80 14.01 11.02
CA LYS A 435 -36.95 12.90 10.56
C LYS A 435 -36.77 12.99 9.05
N ALA A 436 -35.52 12.93 8.60
CA ALA A 436 -35.14 12.85 7.20
C ALA A 436 -33.90 11.96 7.05
N ASP A 437 -33.76 11.33 5.89
CA ASP A 437 -32.52 10.65 5.50
C ASP A 437 -31.42 11.68 5.15
N SER A 438 -30.24 11.20 4.76
CA SER A 438 -29.10 12.04 4.37
C SER A 438 -29.33 12.82 3.07
N GLU A 439 -30.13 12.29 2.13
CA GLU A 439 -30.42 12.96 0.86
C GLU A 439 -31.37 14.14 1.02
N HIS A 440 -32.23 14.08 2.06
CA HIS A 440 -33.20 15.11 2.41
C HIS A 440 -32.78 15.91 3.66
N ALA A 441 -31.49 15.91 4.00
CA ALA A 441 -30.96 16.73 5.08
C ALA A 441 -31.18 18.24 4.80
N PRO A 442 -31.38 19.08 5.83
CA PRO A 442 -31.63 20.52 5.65
C PRO A 442 -30.36 21.34 5.31
N PHE A 443 -29.26 20.68 5.01
CA PHE A 443 -27.94 21.24 4.69
C PHE A 443 -27.30 20.42 3.56
N ASP A 444 -26.26 20.94 2.89
CA ASP A 444 -25.49 20.16 1.92
C ASP A 444 -24.56 19.18 2.67
N PRO A 445 -24.80 17.85 2.61
CA PRO A 445 -23.95 16.88 3.29
C PRO A 445 -22.52 16.84 2.71
N MET A 446 -22.28 17.40 1.51
CA MET A 446 -20.95 17.51 0.92
C MET A 446 -20.19 18.75 1.36
N ASP A 447 -20.85 19.72 2.02
CA ASP A 447 -20.19 20.86 2.64
C ASP A 447 -19.80 20.50 4.08
N TYR A 448 -18.49 20.29 4.28
CA TYR A 448 -17.94 19.93 5.59
C TYR A 448 -18.26 20.98 6.68
N ASP A 449 -18.17 22.27 6.37
CA ASP A 449 -18.43 23.34 7.35
C ASP A 449 -19.92 23.45 7.71
N GLU A 450 -20.81 23.10 6.79
CA GLU A 450 -22.26 23.05 7.05
C GLU A 450 -22.67 21.78 7.82
N SER A 451 -22.04 20.65 7.50
CA SER A 451 -22.27 19.36 8.17
C SER A 451 -21.88 19.40 9.66
N LEU A 452 -20.77 20.08 10.01
CA LEU A 452 -20.34 20.24 11.40
C LEU A 452 -21.32 21.04 12.26
N ARG A 453 -22.21 21.82 11.63
CA ARG A 453 -23.23 22.60 12.34
C ARG A 453 -24.48 21.80 12.64
N HIS A 454 -24.58 20.56 12.20
CA HIS A 454 -25.77 19.73 12.38
C HIS A 454 -25.41 18.37 12.98
N VAL A 455 -26.24 17.89 13.90
CA VAL A 455 -26.15 16.52 14.41
C VAL A 455 -27.47 15.79 14.16
N GLY A 456 -27.39 14.49 13.93
CA GLY A 456 -28.54 13.63 13.77
C GLY A 456 -28.91 12.93 15.07
N VAL A 457 -30.16 13.07 15.52
CA VAL A 457 -30.65 12.41 16.75
C VAL A 457 -31.59 11.26 16.37
N THR A 458 -31.32 10.09 16.94
CA THR A 458 -32.10 8.85 16.73
C THR A 458 -32.45 8.21 18.07
N SER A 459 -33.73 7.89 18.28
CA SER A 459 -34.19 7.14 19.46
C SER A 459 -33.63 5.72 19.50
N VAL A 460 -33.15 5.30 20.66
CA VAL A 460 -32.79 3.91 20.95
C VAL A 460 -33.89 3.30 21.85
N PRO A 461 -34.64 2.30 21.37
CA PRO A 461 -35.72 1.69 22.14
C PRO A 461 -35.16 0.83 23.28
N GLY A 462 -35.92 0.69 24.37
CA GLY A 462 -35.57 -0.19 25.48
C GLY A 462 -35.97 0.36 26.84
N ALA A 463 -35.53 -0.31 27.90
CA ALA A 463 -35.64 0.15 29.28
C ALA A 463 -34.23 0.18 29.90
N PRO A 464 -33.63 1.37 30.13
CA PRO A 464 -34.26 2.69 30.11
C PRO A 464 -34.47 3.32 28.71
N GLY A 465 -33.94 2.72 27.64
CA GLY A 465 -33.94 3.35 26.31
C GLY A 465 -33.04 4.59 26.29
N GLY A 466 -33.07 5.37 25.22
CA GLY A 466 -32.27 6.59 25.12
C GLY A 466 -32.23 7.16 23.71
N CYS A 467 -31.14 7.85 23.39
CA CYS A 467 -30.85 8.36 22.07
C CYS A 467 -29.40 8.08 21.69
N ALA A 468 -29.15 8.02 20.39
CA ALA A 468 -27.82 8.27 19.86
C ALA A 468 -27.80 9.55 19.03
N ILE A 469 -26.65 10.20 19.03
CA ILE A 469 -26.37 11.43 18.30
C ILE A 469 -25.22 11.13 17.35
N THR A 470 -25.39 11.43 16.07
CA THR A 470 -24.43 11.09 15.01
C THR A 470 -24.09 12.30 14.16
N GLN A 471 -22.87 12.31 13.61
CA GLN A 471 -22.41 13.33 12.67
C GLN A 471 -21.23 12.80 11.87
N ASP A 472 -21.06 13.28 10.64
CA ASP A 472 -19.79 13.18 9.90
C ASP A 472 -18.78 14.21 10.44
N GLY A 473 -18.35 14.04 11.68
CA GLY A 473 -17.52 15.00 12.40
C GLY A 473 -17.43 14.71 13.89
N TYR A 474 -16.66 15.51 14.62
CA TYR A 474 -16.32 15.23 16.02
C TYR A 474 -17.36 15.74 17.04
N MET A 475 -18.38 16.51 16.62
CA MET A 475 -19.28 17.19 17.57
C MET A 475 -19.97 16.28 18.59
N PRO A 476 -20.36 15.02 18.27
CA PRO A 476 -20.91 14.12 19.28
C PRO A 476 -19.95 13.80 20.44
N SER A 477 -18.64 13.94 20.23
CA SER A 477 -17.60 13.78 21.25
C SER A 477 -17.11 15.10 21.85
N ASP A 478 -17.61 16.25 21.38
CA ASP A 478 -17.21 17.56 21.87
C ASP A 478 -17.70 17.81 23.31
N ASP A 479 -16.82 18.39 24.11
CA ASP A 479 -17.05 18.74 25.51
C ASP A 479 -18.33 19.56 25.73
N ALA A 480 -18.62 20.57 24.89
CA ALA A 480 -19.77 21.44 25.08
C ALA A 480 -21.08 20.71 24.78
N VAL A 481 -21.09 19.89 23.72
CA VAL A 481 -22.23 19.04 23.37
C VAL A 481 -22.49 18.01 24.47
N LEU A 482 -21.45 17.30 24.93
CA LEU A 482 -21.56 16.29 25.98
C LEU A 482 -22.05 16.86 27.32
N ARG A 483 -21.55 18.03 27.74
CA ARG A 483 -22.06 18.70 28.96
C ARG A 483 -23.54 19.08 28.82
N ALA A 484 -23.98 19.54 27.64
CA ALA A 484 -25.37 19.93 27.42
C ALA A 484 -26.33 18.74 27.52
N ILE A 485 -25.96 17.58 26.95
CA ILE A 485 -26.86 16.42 26.87
C ILE A 485 -26.79 15.50 28.10
N SER A 486 -25.71 15.51 28.87
CA SER A 486 -25.50 14.60 30.01
C SER A 486 -26.11 15.05 31.35
N ALA A 487 -26.78 16.20 31.44
CA ALA A 487 -27.36 16.67 32.70
C ALA A 487 -28.39 15.67 33.29
N GLY A 488 -28.14 15.10 34.47
CA GLY A 488 -29.01 14.09 35.10
C GLY A 488 -28.93 12.70 34.46
N THR A 489 -27.91 12.43 33.64
CA THR A 489 -27.65 11.13 33.01
C THR A 489 -26.15 10.98 32.68
N ALA A 490 -25.77 9.96 31.91
CA ALA A 490 -24.44 9.84 31.32
C ALA A 490 -24.50 10.08 29.81
N ALA A 491 -23.39 10.44 29.20
CA ALA A 491 -23.22 10.47 27.76
C ALA A 491 -21.80 10.00 27.43
N TYR A 492 -21.67 9.13 26.45
CA TYR A 492 -20.37 8.70 25.95
C TYR A 492 -20.28 8.99 24.46
N GLY A 493 -19.38 9.90 24.09
CA GLY A 493 -19.10 10.27 22.70
C GLY A 493 -17.83 9.62 22.18
N ILE A 494 -17.86 9.17 20.94
CA ILE A 494 -16.71 8.67 20.19
C ILE A 494 -16.54 9.50 18.92
N TYR A 495 -15.30 9.71 18.52
CA TYR A 495 -14.94 10.14 17.17
C TYR A 495 -13.88 9.21 16.56
N PHE A 496 -14.24 8.60 15.43
CA PHE A 496 -13.36 7.78 14.61
C PHE A 496 -12.54 8.69 13.68
N ASN A 497 -11.34 9.10 14.10
CA ASN A 497 -10.58 10.13 13.38
C ASN A 497 -9.95 9.57 12.09
N PRO A 498 -10.27 10.11 10.90
CA PRO A 498 -9.65 9.69 9.63
C PRO A 498 -8.13 9.87 9.59
N LYS A 499 -7.58 10.74 10.44
CA LYS A 499 -6.13 10.97 10.55
C LYS A 499 -5.42 9.97 11.49
N GLY A 500 -6.17 9.05 12.11
CA GLY A 500 -5.67 8.03 13.03
C GLY A 500 -6.19 8.22 14.46
N GLY A 501 -6.43 7.08 15.12
CA GLY A 501 -6.93 6.99 16.50
C GLY A 501 -8.45 7.07 16.60
N THR A 502 -9.00 6.45 17.64
CA THR A 502 -10.42 6.56 18.00
C THR A 502 -10.51 7.17 19.39
N PHE A 503 -11.17 8.32 19.51
CA PHE A 503 -11.16 9.10 20.74
C PHE A 503 -12.53 9.05 21.41
N GLY A 504 -12.53 8.69 22.70
CA GLY A 504 -13.72 8.56 23.53
C GLY A 504 -13.76 9.62 24.63
N THR A 505 -14.96 10.12 24.94
CA THR A 505 -15.18 11.08 26.02
C THR A 505 -16.43 10.70 26.80
N LEU A 506 -16.29 10.51 28.12
CA LEU A 506 -17.39 10.24 29.03
C LEU A 506 -17.78 11.51 29.78
N ALA A 507 -19.07 11.85 29.76
CA ALA A 507 -19.66 12.89 30.58
C ALA A 507 -20.77 12.33 31.49
N ARG A 508 -20.87 12.85 32.71
CA ARG A 508 -21.91 12.51 33.68
C ARG A 508 -22.42 13.76 34.36
N ASP A 509 -23.73 13.89 34.46
CA ASP A 509 -24.40 14.98 35.15
C ASP A 509 -23.95 16.38 34.69
N GLY A 510 -23.67 16.54 33.40
CA GLY A 510 -23.27 17.82 32.80
C GLY A 510 -21.78 18.13 32.91
N GLU A 511 -20.96 17.19 33.39
CA GLU A 511 -19.51 17.35 33.52
C GLU A 511 -18.76 16.27 32.74
N VAL A 512 -17.65 16.65 32.11
CA VAL A 512 -16.76 15.69 31.43
C VAL A 512 -15.86 15.05 32.48
N VAL A 513 -15.88 13.72 32.52
CA VAL A 513 -15.23 12.91 33.56
C VAL A 513 -13.95 12.27 33.05
N GLU A 514 -13.91 11.89 31.77
CA GLU A 514 -12.82 11.11 31.21
C GLU A 514 -12.67 11.35 29.70
N HIS A 515 -11.42 11.33 29.24
CA HIS A 515 -11.02 11.30 27.83
C HIS A 515 -10.06 10.13 27.64
N GLU A 516 -10.26 9.36 26.57
CA GLU A 516 -9.43 8.20 26.26
C GLU A 516 -9.21 8.02 24.75
N GLU A 517 -8.15 7.29 24.40
CA GLU A 517 -7.97 6.76 23.05
C GLU A 517 -8.31 5.26 23.09
N ILE A 518 -9.42 4.89 22.44
CA ILE A 518 -10.00 3.56 22.47
C ILE A 518 -9.16 2.61 21.60
N GLY A 519 -9.05 1.36 22.04
CA GLY A 519 -8.29 0.32 21.33
C GLY A 519 -6.78 0.37 21.58
N LEU A 520 -6.29 1.39 22.29
CA LEU A 520 -4.94 1.37 22.84
C LEU A 520 -4.91 0.65 24.18
N TYR A 521 -3.86 -0.13 24.37
CA TYR A 521 -3.50 -0.64 25.68
C TYR A 521 -3.23 0.54 26.62
N PRO A 522 -3.93 0.65 27.76
CA PRO A 522 -3.74 1.76 28.68
C PRO A 522 -2.36 1.70 29.34
N ASP A 523 -1.86 2.88 29.74
CA ASP A 523 -0.61 3.08 30.48
C ASP A 523 -0.72 2.74 31.98
N ARG A 524 -1.93 2.38 32.44
CA ARG A 524 -2.36 2.06 33.80
C ARG A 524 -2.90 0.63 33.86
N PRO A 525 -3.12 0.03 35.06
CA PRO A 525 -3.76 -1.29 35.16
C PRO A 525 -5.00 -1.36 34.27
N ASP A 526 -5.02 -2.34 33.37
CA ASP A 526 -6.01 -2.43 32.30
C ASP A 526 -7.44 -2.43 32.90
N PRO A 527 -8.31 -1.47 32.53
CA PRO A 527 -9.67 -1.46 33.00
C PRO A 527 -10.36 -2.73 32.50
N ALA A 528 -11.22 -3.34 33.32
CA ALA A 528 -11.86 -4.61 32.98
C ALA A 528 -12.58 -4.56 31.62
N ALA A 529 -13.13 -3.39 31.26
CA ALA A 529 -13.78 -3.16 29.98
C ALA A 529 -12.87 -3.43 28.77
N HIS A 530 -11.56 -3.13 28.86
CA HIS A 530 -10.62 -3.41 27.77
C HIS A 530 -10.57 -4.89 27.40
N TRP A 531 -10.71 -5.76 28.41
CA TRP A 531 -10.72 -7.21 28.20
C TRP A 531 -12.06 -7.70 27.70
N HIS A 532 -13.16 -7.27 28.33
CA HIS A 532 -14.51 -7.72 28.00
C HIS A 532 -14.92 -7.35 26.58
N PHE A 533 -14.55 -6.15 26.10
CA PHE A 533 -14.82 -5.69 24.73
C PHE A 533 -13.73 -6.11 23.74
N ARG A 534 -12.79 -6.98 24.14
CA ARG A 534 -11.87 -7.67 23.25
C ARG A 534 -10.91 -6.77 22.45
N PHE A 535 -10.54 -5.61 22.96
CA PHE A 535 -9.52 -4.74 22.33
C PHE A 535 -8.12 -5.39 22.27
N TRP A 536 -7.92 -6.52 22.96
CA TRP A 536 -6.73 -7.36 22.83
C TRP A 536 -6.74 -8.23 21.56
N GLN A 537 -7.90 -8.47 20.94
CA GLN A 537 -7.98 -9.20 19.68
C GLN A 537 -7.45 -8.31 18.56
N ARG A 538 -6.57 -8.89 17.74
CA ARG A 538 -5.99 -8.21 16.59
C ARG A 538 -6.73 -8.63 15.33
N ARG A 539 -6.56 -7.85 14.24
CA ARG A 539 -7.19 -8.03 12.90
C ARG A 539 -8.66 -7.59 12.86
N SER A 540 -9.25 -7.61 11.67
CA SER A 540 -10.67 -7.33 11.37
C SER A 540 -11.62 -8.39 11.95
N THR A 541 -11.43 -8.74 13.23
CA THR A 541 -12.21 -9.76 13.94
C THR A 541 -13.64 -9.30 14.16
N PHE A 542 -13.81 -7.99 14.35
CA PHE A 542 -15.11 -7.33 14.38
C PHE A 542 -15.26 -6.47 13.13
N PRO A 543 -16.43 -6.51 12.46
CA PRO A 543 -16.73 -5.56 11.41
C PRO A 543 -16.67 -4.12 11.97
N HIS A 544 -15.81 -3.30 11.38
CA HIS A 544 -15.80 -1.84 11.49
C HIS A 544 -16.07 -1.27 12.88
N ASP A 545 -15.23 -1.65 13.85
CA ASP A 545 -15.23 -1.08 15.19
C ASP A 545 -16.53 -1.33 16.00
N ALA A 546 -17.26 -2.40 15.70
CA ALA A 546 -18.45 -2.81 16.46
C ALA A 546 -18.16 -3.00 17.96
N ASP A 547 -16.96 -3.46 18.31
CA ASP A 547 -16.44 -3.55 19.67
C ASP A 547 -16.32 -2.17 20.34
N THR A 548 -15.84 -1.18 19.62
CA THR A 548 -15.71 0.20 20.09
C THR A 548 -17.09 0.85 20.29
N LEU A 549 -18.02 0.67 19.35
CA LEU A 549 -19.39 1.14 19.47
C LEU A 549 -20.12 0.50 20.66
N ALA A 550 -19.95 -0.81 20.85
CA ALA A 550 -20.49 -1.56 21.97
C ALA A 550 -19.92 -1.09 23.31
N TYR A 551 -18.61 -0.85 23.37
CA TYR A 551 -17.95 -0.30 24.54
C TYR A 551 -18.53 1.06 24.94
N ALA A 552 -18.65 2.01 24.00
CA ALA A 552 -19.24 3.31 24.29
C ALA A 552 -20.70 3.24 24.72
N CYS A 553 -21.48 2.35 24.09
CA CYS A 553 -22.86 2.11 24.49
C CYS A 553 -22.95 1.65 25.96
N ALA A 554 -22.11 0.68 26.34
CA ALA A 554 -22.03 0.18 27.70
C ALA A 554 -21.50 1.23 28.69
N ALA A 555 -20.47 1.99 28.31
CA ALA A 555 -19.88 3.05 29.13
C ALA A 555 -20.86 4.19 29.41
N ALA A 556 -21.74 4.50 28.45
CA ALA A 556 -22.86 5.41 28.65
C ALA A 556 -23.96 4.82 29.55
N GLY A 557 -24.00 3.50 29.75
CA GLY A 557 -25.07 2.81 30.48
C GLY A 557 -26.33 2.56 29.64
N LEU A 558 -26.19 2.56 28.31
CA LEU A 558 -27.27 2.26 27.37
C LEU A 558 -27.22 0.76 27.00
N ARG A 559 -28.39 0.15 26.80
CA ARG A 559 -28.51 -1.20 26.25
C ARG A 559 -29.18 -1.13 24.89
N ILE A 560 -28.53 -1.73 23.90
CA ILE A 560 -29.01 -1.75 22.52
C ILE A 560 -29.10 -3.20 22.03
N HIS A 561 -30.16 -3.49 21.27
CA HIS A 561 -30.38 -4.81 20.68
C HIS A 561 -30.28 -4.79 19.15
N ASP A 562 -30.44 -3.60 18.55
CA ASP A 562 -30.21 -3.32 17.15
C ASP A 562 -29.55 -1.93 17.05
N GLY A 563 -28.23 -1.93 16.96
CA GLY A 563 -27.39 -0.74 16.93
C GLY A 563 -27.02 -0.29 15.52
N ARG A 564 -27.35 -1.09 14.51
CA ARG A 564 -26.95 -0.80 13.14
C ARG A 564 -27.67 0.41 12.58
N ASP A 565 -28.99 0.47 12.71
CA ASP A 565 -29.80 1.63 12.29
C ASP A 565 -29.38 2.93 12.99
N VAL A 566 -28.75 2.81 14.16
CA VAL A 566 -28.30 3.92 14.98
C VAL A 566 -26.96 4.47 14.50
N ALA A 567 -26.09 3.62 13.98
CA ALA A 567 -24.76 3.98 13.46
C ALA A 567 -24.73 4.18 11.92
N ASP A 568 -25.66 3.60 11.17
CA ASP A 568 -25.77 3.74 9.72
C ASP A 568 -25.97 5.22 9.37
N ARG A 569 -25.18 5.77 8.44
CA ARG A 569 -25.23 7.17 7.99
C ARG A 569 -26.44 7.50 7.11
N HIS A 570 -27.07 6.50 6.51
CA HIS A 570 -28.21 6.67 5.63
C HIS A 570 -29.56 6.55 6.35
N ALA A 571 -29.55 6.03 7.58
CA ALA A 571 -30.76 5.89 8.38
C ALA A 571 -31.44 7.25 8.64
N PRO A 572 -32.78 7.36 8.49
CA PRO A 572 -33.51 8.58 8.79
C PRO A 572 -33.37 9.02 10.25
N ARG A 573 -33.02 10.29 10.47
CA ARG A 573 -32.79 10.87 11.80
C ARG A 573 -33.32 12.29 11.89
N ARG A 574 -33.42 12.82 13.11
CA ARG A 574 -33.82 14.21 13.33
C ARG A 574 -32.59 15.10 13.27
N TRP A 575 -32.48 15.87 12.21
CA TRP A 575 -31.36 16.80 12.03
C TRP A 575 -31.53 18.03 12.92
N VAL A 576 -30.53 18.29 13.76
CA VAL A 576 -30.54 19.36 14.77
C VAL A 576 -29.42 20.35 14.45
N PRO A 577 -29.75 21.61 14.13
CA PRO A 577 -28.75 22.66 14.02
C PRO A 577 -28.18 22.97 15.40
N LEU A 578 -26.87 22.90 15.54
CA LEU A 578 -26.16 23.30 16.75
C LEU A 578 -26.06 24.84 16.79
N PRO A 579 -26.33 25.50 17.92
CA PRO A 579 -26.06 26.92 18.08
C PRO A 579 -24.56 27.20 18.16
N SER A 580 -24.14 28.41 17.81
CA SER A 580 -22.71 28.81 17.79
C SER A 580 -21.98 28.61 19.12
N GLN A 581 -22.68 28.66 20.25
CA GLN A 581 -22.09 28.40 21.58
C GLN A 581 -21.67 26.94 21.80
N LEU A 582 -22.22 26.01 21.03
CA LEU A 582 -21.89 24.59 21.05
C LEU A 582 -20.95 24.18 19.90
N GLN A 583 -20.64 25.09 18.98
CA GLN A 583 -19.70 24.84 17.86
C GLN A 583 -18.32 25.36 18.30
N ARG A 584 -17.34 24.46 18.52
CA ARG A 584 -15.97 24.82 18.88
C ARG A 584 -14.97 24.41 17.81
#